data_AF-A0A316NVY6-F1
#
_entry.id   AF-A0A316NVY6-F1
#
_cell.length_a   1.000
_cell.length_b   1.000
_cell.length_c   1.000
_cell.angle_alpha   90.00
_cell.angle_beta   90.00
_cell.angle_gamma   90.00
#
_symmetry.space_group_name_H-M   'P 1'
#
loop_
_entity.id
_entity.type
_entity.pdbx_description
1 polymer ?
#
loop_
_entity_poly.entity_id
_entity_poly.type
_entity_poly.pdbx_seq_one_letter_code
_entity_poly.pdbx_strand_id
1 'polypeptide(L)' 'MDAGERDVLVSLGWNDEGIGWRTAGTIPLYRQYNPNAYANNHNYTTSEVERDHLLGLGWQDEGIGWYGIGE' A
#
# COMPACT_ATOMS: atom_id res chain seq x y z
N MET A 1 -5.55 -11.94 -9.87
CA MET A 1 -6.72 -11.20 -10.37
C MET A 1 -7.58 -12.19 -11.12
N ASP A 2 -8.84 -12.34 -10.73
CA ASP A 2 -9.80 -13.15 -11.47
C ASP A 2 -10.27 -12.35 -12.69
N ALA A 3 -9.95 -12.83 -13.88
CA ALA A 3 -10.33 -12.17 -15.13
C ALA A 3 -11.85 -12.16 -15.33
N GLY A 4 -12.57 -13.17 -14.82
CA GLY A 4 -14.03 -13.26 -14.93
C GLY A 4 -14.75 -12.22 -14.08
N GLU A 5 -14.29 -12.00 -12.85
CA GLU A 5 -14.86 -10.96 -11.97
C GLU A 5 -14.66 -9.57 -12.57
N ARG A 6 -13.45 -9.28 -13.06
CA ARG A 6 -13.13 -8.03 -13.75
C ARG A 6 -14.05 -7.79 -14.94
N ASP A 7 -14.19 -8.78 -15.84
CA ASP A 7 -14.98 -8.62 -17.07
C ASP A 7 -16.48 -8.42 -16.76
N VAL A 8 -17.00 -9.07 -15.71
CA VAL A 8 -18.37 -8.83 -15.21
C VAL A 8 -18.52 -7.38 -14.71
N LEU A 9 -17.59 -6.87 -13.89
CA LEU A 9 -17.67 -5.50 -13.38
C LEU A 9 -17.58 -4.45 -14.48
N VAL A 10 -16.71 -4.67 -15.47
CA VAL A 10 -16.62 -3.81 -16.67
C VAL A 10 -17.92 -3.82 -17.46
N SER A 11 -18.57 -4.99 -17.62
CA SER A 11 -19.88 -5.08 -18.28
C SER A 11 -21.00 -4.32 -17.56
N LEU A 12 -20.85 -4.10 -16.24
CA LEU A 12 -21.75 -3.31 -15.41
C LEU A 12 -21.41 -1.80 -15.39
N GLY A 13 -20.43 -1.36 -16.18
CA GLY A 13 -20.08 0.05 -16.35
C GLY A 13 -18.94 0.57 -15.47
N TRP A 14 -18.20 -0.31 -14.79
CA TRP A 14 -16.97 0.08 -14.09
C TRP A 14 -15.83 0.28 -15.09
N ASN A 15 -14.98 1.29 -14.85
CA ASN A 15 -13.75 1.47 -15.63
C ASN A 15 -12.66 0.58 -15.04
N ASP A 16 -12.05 -0.25 -15.89
CA ASP A 16 -10.85 -1.00 -15.51
C ASP A 16 -9.63 -0.05 -15.51
N GLU A 17 -9.09 0.22 -14.33
CA GLU A 17 -7.88 1.04 -14.13
C GLU A 17 -6.59 0.22 -14.34
N GLY A 18 -6.71 -1.08 -14.61
CA GLY A 18 -5.59 -1.99 -14.79
C GLY A 18 -4.98 -2.49 -13.47
N ILE A 19 -3.76 -3.02 -13.54
CA ILE A 19 -3.08 -3.55 -12.36
C ILE A 19 -2.49 -2.39 -11.56
N GLY A 20 -3.12 -2.05 -10.44
CA GLY A 20 -2.60 -1.02 -9.52
C GLY A 20 -1.34 -1.44 -8.77
N TRP A 21 -1.17 -2.74 -8.47
CA TRP A 21 -0.05 -3.23 -7.67
C TRP A 21 0.36 -4.65 -8.10
N ARG A 22 1.67 -4.92 -8.13
CA ARG A 22 2.20 -6.28 -8.27
C ARG A 22 2.87 -6.71 -6.97
N THR A 23 2.43 -7.83 -6.41
CA THR A 23 2.96 -8.40 -5.17
C THR A 23 3.69 -9.71 -5.47
N ALA A 24 4.99 -9.62 -5.70
CA ALA A 24 5.90 -10.79 -5.85
C ALA A 24 7.39 -10.40 -5.77
N GLY A 25 7.70 -9.17 -5.35
CA GLY A 25 9.08 -8.67 -5.35
C GLY A 25 9.74 -8.79 -3.99
N THR A 26 10.95 -8.25 -3.87
CA THR A 26 11.77 -8.29 -2.65
C THR A 26 11.88 -6.94 -1.95
N ILE A 27 11.21 -5.89 -2.46
CA ILE A 27 11.31 -4.55 -1.89
C ILE A 27 10.30 -4.43 -0.74
N PRO A 28 10.75 -4.23 0.51
CA PRO A 28 9.84 -4.07 1.63
C PRO A 28 9.09 -2.74 1.53
N LEU A 29 7.77 -2.77 1.73
CA LEU A 29 6.96 -1.59 1.97
C LEU A 29 6.64 -1.51 3.46
N TYR A 30 7.23 -0.53 4.14
CA TYR A 30 7.01 -0.27 5.55
C TYR A 30 5.67 0.43 5.76
N ARG A 31 4.90 -0.03 6.74
CA ARG A 31 3.63 0.57 7.16
C ARG A 31 3.81 1.28 8.49
N GLN A 32 3.40 2.55 8.58
CA GLN A 32 3.37 3.31 9.84
C GLN A 32 1.96 3.78 10.14
N TYR A 33 1.54 3.63 11.40
CA TYR A 33 0.25 4.10 11.88
C TYR A 33 0.37 5.44 12.61
N ASN A 34 -0.49 6.40 12.28
CA ASN A 34 -0.61 7.69 12.96
C ASN A 34 -1.77 7.67 13.97
N PRO A 35 -1.49 7.54 15.28
CA PRO A 35 -2.53 7.56 16.30
C PRO A 35 -3.24 8.92 16.43
N ASN A 36 -2.65 9.99 15.89
CA ASN A 36 -3.20 11.35 15.98
C ASN A 36 -4.14 11.69 14.82
N ALA A 37 -4.23 10.85 13.78
CA ALA A 37 -5.08 11.07 12.62
C ALA A 37 -6.41 10.33 12.73
N TYR A 38 -7.51 11.06 12.48
CA TYR A 38 -8.87 10.52 12.53
C TYR A 38 -9.21 9.61 11.34
N ALA A 39 -8.62 9.84 10.17
CA ALA A 39 -8.78 9.04 8.95
C ALA A 39 -7.48 9.07 8.12
N ASN A 40 -7.29 8.08 7.22
CA ASN A 40 -6.04 7.89 6.46
C ASN A 40 -4.79 7.91 7.37
N ASN A 41 -4.89 7.16 8.46
CA ASN A 41 -3.87 7.07 9.50
C ASN A 41 -2.78 6.04 9.21
N HIS A 42 -2.63 5.58 7.97
CA HIS A 42 -1.58 4.65 7.59
C HIS A 42 -0.74 5.25 6.46
N ASN A 43 0.58 5.29 6.64
CA ASN A 43 1.54 5.60 5.60
C ASN A 43 2.19 4.31 5.10
N TYR A 44 2.54 4.29 3.81
CA TYR A 44 3.23 3.18 3.18
C TYR A 44 4.42 3.71 2.38
N THR A 45 5.63 3.26 2.72
CA THR A 45 6.86 3.75 2.08
C THR A 45 7.90 2.65 1.94
N THR A 46 8.70 2.67 0.87
CA THR A 46 9.90 1.85 0.74
C THR A 46 11.12 2.51 1.39
N SER A 47 11.00 3.77 1.83
CA SER A 47 12.10 4.56 2.38
C SER A 47 12.23 4.34 3.89
N GLU A 48 13.35 3.76 4.30
CA GLU A 48 13.69 3.65 5.73
C GLU A 48 13.83 5.04 6.39
N VAL A 49 14.33 6.03 5.66
CA VAL A 49 14.48 7.41 6.17
C VAL A 49 13.12 8.03 6.47
N GLU A 50 12.13 7.81 5.62
CA GLU A 50 10.77 8.31 5.85
C GLU A 50 10.10 7.58 7.02
N ARG A 51 10.23 6.25 7.09
CA ARG A 51 9.79 5.46 8.25
C ARG A 51 10.36 6.05 9.53
N ASP A 52 11.68 6.15 9.63
CA ASP A 52 12.37 6.58 10.86
C ASP A 52 11.98 8.02 11.25
N HIS A 53 11.79 8.89 10.26
CA HIS A 53 11.28 10.24 10.49
C HIS A 53 9.88 10.23 11.12
N LEU A 54 8.94 9.46 10.57
CA LEU A 54 7.57 9.37 11.09
C LEU A 54 7.52 8.76 12.49
N LEU A 55 8.36 7.76 12.77
CA LEU A 55 8.50 7.21 14.11
C LEU A 55 9.00 8.27 15.11
N GLY A 56 9.94 9.12 14.69
CA GLY A 56 10.40 10.26 15.49
C GLY A 56 9.29 11.29 15.78
N LEU A 57 8.26 11.37 14.94
CA LEU A 57 7.07 12.19 15.14
C LEU A 57 5.97 11.50 15.97
N GLY A 58 6.24 10.31 16.51
CA GLY A 58 5.32 9.56 17.36
C GLY A 58 4.35 8.64 16.62
N TRP A 59 4.62 8.35 15.34
CA TRP A 59 3.90 7.29 14.63
C TRP A 59 4.36 5.91 15.15
N GLN A 60 3.53 4.91 14.96
CA GLN A 60 3.80 3.53 15.37
C GLN A 60 4.29 2.72 14.18
N ASP A 61 5.39 2.00 14.36
CA ASP A 61 5.89 1.08 13.35
C ASP A 61 5.05 -0.20 13.36
N GLU A 62 4.48 -0.54 12.21
CA GLU A 62 3.77 -1.81 12.03
C GLU A 62 4.60 -2.82 11.22
N GLY A 63 5.83 -2.45 10.85
CA GLY A 63 6.75 -3.29 10.09
C GLY A 63 6.41 -3.34 8.60
N ILE A 64 6.69 -4.49 7.98
CA ILE A 64 6.50 -4.68 6.53
C ILE A 64 5.04 -5.04 6.27
N GLY A 65 4.31 -4.16 5.57
CA GLY A 65 2.92 -4.42 5.16
C GLY A 65 2.84 -5.42 4.00
N TRP A 66 3.71 -5.25 3.00
CA TRP A 66 3.88 -6.20 1.89
C TRP A 66 5.21 -5.95 1.16
N TYR A 67 5.53 -6.84 0.21
CA TYR A 67 6.68 -6.67 -0.68
C TYR A 67 6.24 -6.26 -2.08
N GLY A 68 6.78 -5.14 -2.57
CA GLY A 68 6.59 -4.64 -3.92
C GLY A 68 7.63 -5.17 -4.90
N ILE A 69 7.32 -5.09 -6.19
CA ILE A 69 8.28 -5.31 -7.29
C ILE A 69 8.93 -3.97 -7.61
N GLY A 70 10.26 -3.93 -7.67
CA GLY A 70 10.99 -2.76 -8.17
C GLY A 70 10.84 -2.65 -9.68
N GLU A 71 10.52 -1.46 -10.15
CA GLU A 71 10.44 -1.15 -11.59
C GLU A 71 11.80 -1.21 -12.29
#